data_AF-A0AAU4MC49-F1
#
_entry.id   AF-A0AAU4MC49-F1
#
_cell.length_a   1.000
_cell.length_b   1.000
_cell.length_c   1.000
_cell.angle_alpha   90.00
_cell.angle_beta   90.00
_cell.angle_gamma   90.00
#
_symmetry.space_group_name_H-M   'P 1'
#
loop_
_entity.id
_entity.type
_entity.pdbx_description
1 polymer ?
#
loop_
_entity_poly.entity_id
_entity_poly.type
_entity_poly.pdbx_seq_one_letter_code
_entity_poly.pdbx_strand_id
1 'polypeptide(L)'
;MAEQESGRRTPQENEQPPTPDDALGYEHARDALLEVVRQLETGGTSLEESLALWERGEQLAKVCQRWLDGARARLDAALAAEETGGSS
;
A
#
# COMPACT_ATOMS: atom_id res chain seq x y z
N MET A 1 16.47 3.63 -36.67
CA MET A 1 16.82 2.45 -35.84
C MET A 1 17.46 3.03 -34.58
N ALA A 2 16.68 3.47 -33.59
CA ALA A 2 15.96 2.72 -32.56
C ALA A 2 16.91 2.09 -31.54
N GLU A 3 17.33 2.87 -30.54
CA GLU A 3 17.76 2.33 -29.25
C GLU A 3 16.84 2.91 -28.17
N GLN A 4 16.17 2.00 -27.49
CA GLN A 4 14.95 2.22 -26.72
C GLN A 4 15.33 2.53 -25.28
N GLU A 5 15.12 3.79 -24.86
CA GLU A 5 14.98 4.15 -23.45
C GLU A 5 13.59 3.73 -22.96
N SER A 6 13.50 2.66 -22.19
CA SER A 6 12.48 2.54 -21.15
C SER A 6 12.88 1.42 -20.20
N GLY A 7 13.33 1.82 -19.01
CA GLY A 7 13.76 0.91 -17.96
C GLY A 7 12.69 -0.13 -17.66
N ARG A 8 13.12 -1.40 -17.62
CA ARG A 8 12.38 -2.47 -16.96
C ARG A 8 12.07 -2.01 -15.54
N ARG A 9 10.82 -1.62 -15.27
CA ARG A 9 10.30 -1.62 -13.91
C ARG A 9 10.26 -3.08 -13.46
N THR A 10 11.18 -3.46 -12.61
CA THR A 10 11.19 -4.76 -11.92
C THR A 10 9.95 -4.87 -11.04
N PRO A 11 9.21 -6.00 -11.04
CA PRO A 11 8.22 -6.29 -10.02
C PRO A 11 8.96 -6.79 -8.78
N GLN A 12 9.62 -5.87 -8.06
CA GLN A 12 10.32 -6.17 -6.80
C GLN A 12 10.35 -4.90 -5.93
N GLU A 13 9.19 -4.38 -5.53
CA GLU A 13 9.10 -3.21 -4.66
C GLU A 13 8.28 -3.45 -3.38
N ASN A 14 7.97 -4.71 -3.06
CA ASN A 14 7.11 -5.03 -1.90
C ASN A 14 7.74 -5.99 -0.89
N GLU A 15 9.06 -6.15 -0.89
CA GLU A 15 9.81 -6.91 0.13
C GLU A 15 10.27 -6.00 1.28
N GLN A 16 9.45 -5.01 1.64
CA GLN A 16 9.71 -4.19 2.83
C GLN A 16 9.39 -5.06 4.07
N PRO A 17 10.30 -5.17 5.06
CA PRO A 17 10.01 -5.92 6.29
C PRO A 17 8.77 -5.35 6.99
N PRO A 18 7.98 -6.20 7.68
CA PRO A 18 6.75 -5.75 8.31
C PRO A 18 7.04 -4.61 9.29
N THR A 19 6.36 -3.48 9.13
CA THR A 19 6.49 -2.33 10.03
C THR A 19 5.59 -2.50 11.24
N PRO A 20 5.80 -1.75 12.34
CA PRO A 20 4.88 -1.76 13.48
C PRO A 20 3.42 -1.50 13.05
N ASP A 21 3.22 -0.77 11.97
CA ASP A 21 1.90 -0.52 11.36
C ASP A 21 1.30 -1.74 10.66
N ASP A 22 2.07 -2.74 10.24
CA ASP A 22 1.51 -4.02 9.74
C ASP A 22 0.90 -4.86 10.87
N ALA A 23 1.31 -4.61 12.13
CA ALA A 23 0.62 -5.17 13.29
C ALA A 23 -0.73 -4.46 13.56
N LEU A 24 -0.95 -3.29 12.96
CA LEU A 24 -2.22 -2.58 12.98
C LEU A 24 -3.09 -3.14 11.85
N GLY A 25 -4.37 -3.40 12.13
CA GLY A 25 -5.32 -3.80 11.10
C GLY A 25 -5.52 -2.69 10.05
N TYR A 26 -6.01 -3.06 8.85
CA TYR A 26 -6.28 -2.12 7.75
C TYR A 26 -7.00 -0.83 8.18
N GLU A 27 -8.06 -0.94 8.98
CA GLU A 27 -8.84 0.22 9.42
C GLU A 27 -8.02 1.20 10.26
N HIS A 28 -7.16 0.67 11.13
CA HIS A 28 -6.30 1.51 11.95
C HIS A 28 -5.22 2.21 11.11
N ALA A 29 -4.61 1.51 10.16
CA ALA A 29 -3.65 2.12 9.23
C ALA A 29 -4.32 3.21 8.37
N ARG A 30 -5.55 2.98 7.90
CA ARG A 30 -6.35 3.96 7.17
C ARG A 30 -6.68 5.18 8.02
N ASP A 31 -7.12 4.98 9.25
CA ASP A 31 -7.50 6.08 10.14
C ASP A 31 -6.28 6.94 10.52
N ALA A 32 -5.12 6.32 10.75
CA ALA A 32 -3.86 7.03 10.94
C ALA A 32 -3.45 7.82 9.69
N LEU A 33 -3.65 7.27 8.48
CA LEU A 33 -3.35 7.96 7.22
C LEU A 33 -4.25 9.18 7.03
N LEU A 34 -5.54 9.06 7.34
CA LEU A 34 -6.49 10.17 7.29
C LEU A 34 -6.07 11.32 8.22
N GLU A 35 -5.58 11.00 9.42
CA GLU A 35 -5.08 12.00 10.35
C GLU A 35 -3.83 12.73 9.82
N VAL A 36 -2.90 11.99 9.21
CA VAL A 36 -1.72 12.59 8.56
C VAL A 36 -2.13 13.54 7.43
N VAL A 37 -3.04 13.11 6.55
CA VAL A 37 -3.55 13.94 5.44
C VAL A 37 -4.21 15.21 5.99
N ARG A 38 -5.05 15.09 7.02
CA ARG A 38 -5.71 16.22 7.67
C ARG A 38 -4.70 17.24 8.22
N GLN A 39 -3.62 16.79 8.83
CA GLN A 39 -2.56 17.67 9.33
C GLN A 39 -1.82 18.38 8.21
N LEU A 40 -1.48 17.67 7.13
CA LEU A 40 -0.86 18.26 5.94
C LEU A 40 -1.77 19.32 5.28
N GLU A 41 -3.07 19.04 5.17
CA GLU A 41 -4.06 19.96 4.59
C GLU A 41 -4.32 21.20 5.46
N THR A 42 -4.28 21.03 6.79
CA THR A 42 -4.40 22.16 7.74
C THR A 42 -3.23 23.13 7.58
N GLY A 43 -2.05 22.62 7.28
CA GLY A 43 -0.82 23.40 7.24
C GLY A 43 -0.45 23.96 8.62
N GLY A 44 0.36 25.02 8.64
CA GLY A 44 0.84 25.62 9.89
C GLY A 44 1.98 24.85 10.57
N THR A 45 2.44 23.77 9.95
CA THR A 45 3.63 22.99 10.33
C THR A 45 4.89 23.57 9.69
N SER A 46 6.03 23.37 10.34
CA SER A 46 7.33 23.63 9.72
C SER A 46 7.58 22.70 8.53
N LEU A 47 8.59 23.03 7.71
CA LEU A 47 8.97 22.18 6.56
C LEU A 47 9.40 20.78 7.03
N GLU A 48 10.18 20.70 8.10
CA GLU A 48 10.66 19.44 8.67
C GLU A 48 9.49 18.56 9.16
N GLU A 49 8.54 19.15 9.88
CA GLU A 49 7.32 18.44 10.31
C GLU A 49 6.47 17.99 9.11
N SER A 50 6.36 18.83 8.07
CA SER A 50 5.61 18.50 6.86
C SER A 50 6.23 17.32 6.10
N LEU A 51 7.57 17.25 6.05
CA LEU A 51 8.29 16.11 5.46
C LEU A 51 8.09 14.84 6.29
N ALA A 52 8.19 14.93 7.61
CA ALA A 52 7.95 13.79 8.49
C ALA A 52 6.51 13.24 8.38
N LEU A 53 5.52 14.14 8.26
CA LEU A 53 4.12 13.76 8.01
C LEU A 53 3.98 13.06 6.65
N TRP A 54 4.60 13.60 5.60
CA TRP A 54 4.55 12.98 4.28
C TRP A 54 5.16 11.57 4.28
N GLU A 55 6.35 11.39 4.85
CA GLU A 55 7.03 10.09 4.93
C GLU A 55 6.19 9.06 5.71
N ARG A 56 5.57 9.50 6.81
CA ARG A 56 4.62 8.67 7.57
C ARG A 56 3.40 8.30 6.72
N GLY A 57 2.84 9.24 5.98
CA GLY A 57 1.71 9.02 5.08
C GLY A 57 2.04 7.96 4.02
N GLU A 58 3.21 8.04 3.39
CA GLU A 58 3.68 7.06 2.41
C GLU A 58 3.82 5.67 3.02
N GLN A 59 4.34 5.56 4.24
CA GLN A 59 4.46 4.28 4.92
C GLN A 59 3.08 3.66 5.21
N LEU A 60 2.13 4.46 5.71
CA LEU A 60 0.77 4.01 6.00
C LEU A 60 0.01 3.60 4.73
N ALA A 61 0.21 4.33 3.62
CA ALA A 61 -0.36 3.98 2.33
C ALA A 61 0.15 2.60 1.84
N LYS A 62 1.45 2.32 1.98
CA LYS A 62 2.03 1.01 1.66
C LYS A 62 1.43 -0.12 2.50
N VAL A 63 1.22 0.10 3.80
CA VAL A 63 0.55 -0.85 4.69
C VAL A 63 -0.88 -1.14 4.21
N CYS A 64 -1.65 -0.09 3.93
CA CYS A 64 -3.01 -0.22 3.41
C CYS A 64 -3.04 -1.03 2.12
N GLN A 65 -2.11 -0.75 1.19
CA GLN A 65 -2.02 -1.47 -0.07
C GLN A 65 -1.73 -2.96 0.12
N ARG A 66 -0.79 -3.32 1.01
CA ARG A 66 -0.50 -4.74 1.32
C ARG A 66 -1.73 -5.50 1.82
N TRP A 67 -2.53 -4.88 2.68
CA TRP A 67 -3.77 -5.48 3.18
C TRP A 67 -4.79 -5.70 2.05
N LEU A 68 -4.96 -4.72 1.16
CA LEU A 68 -5.89 -4.80 0.02
C LEU A 68 -5.44 -5.85 -0.99
N ASP A 69 -4.14 -5.90 -1.31
CA ASP A 69 -3.56 -6.90 -2.21
C ASP A 69 -3.76 -8.32 -1.66
N GLY A 70 -3.53 -8.51 -0.36
CA GLY A 70 -3.76 -9.80 0.30
C GLY A 70 -5.24 -10.20 0.35
N ALA A 71 -6.16 -9.24 0.48
CA ALA A 71 -7.60 -9.50 0.35
C ALA A 71 -7.97 -9.90 -1.09
N ARG A 72 -7.40 -9.20 -2.08
CA ARG A 72 -7.63 -9.49 -3.49
C ARG A 72 -7.15 -10.88 -3.89
N ALA A 73 -5.93 -11.24 -3.50
CA ALA A 73 -5.37 -12.56 -3.77
C ALA A 73 -6.22 -13.71 -3.20
N ARG A 74 -6.78 -13.54 -2.00
CA ARG A 74 -7.69 -14.52 -1.39
C ARG A 74 -9.00 -14.67 -2.17
N LEU A 75 -9.55 -13.57 -2.66
CA LEU A 75 -10.75 -13.59 -3.50
C LEU A 75 -10.48 -14.31 -4.83
N ASP A 76 -9.38 -13.96 -5.50
CA ASP A 76 -9.01 -14.56 -6.78
C ASP A 76 -8.76 -16.08 -6.63
N ALA A 77 -8.13 -16.52 -5.53
CA ALA A 77 -7.94 -17.93 -5.23
C ALA A 77 -9.26 -18.68 -4.98
N ALA A 78 -10.21 -18.06 -4.26
CA ALA A 78 -11.53 -18.64 -4.02
C ALA A 78 -12.31 -18.81 -5.33
N LEU A 79 -12.31 -17.79 -6.20
CA LEU A 79 -12.96 -17.85 -7.51
C LEU A 79 -12.35 -18.95 -8.41
N ALA A 80 -11.03 -19.09 -8.43
CA ALA A 80 -10.36 -20.14 -9.20
C ALA A 80 -10.72 -21.56 -8.70
N ALA A 81 -10.87 -21.74 -7.38
CA ALA A 81 -11.25 -23.02 -6.81
C ALA A 81 -12.67 -23.44 -7.24
N GLU A 82 -13.63 -22.52 -7.25
CA GLU A 82 -15.02 -22.77 -7.69
C GLU A 82 -15.08 -23.20 -9.16
N GLU A 83 -14.34 -22.53 -10.05
CA GLU A 83 -14.29 -22.87 -11.49
C GLU A 83 -13.71 -24.28 -11.74
N THR A 84 -12.73 -24.71 -10.94
CA THR A 84 -12.17 -26.06 -11.03
C THR A 84 -13.09 -27.14 -10.44
N GLY A 85 -13.95 -26.79 -9.47
CA GLY A 85 -14.89 -27.71 -8.84
C GLY A 85 -16.21 -27.88 -9.58
N GLY A 86 -16.64 -26.88 -10.36
CA GLY A 86 -17.89 -26.90 -11.13
C GLY A 86 -17.82 -27.60 -12.50
N SER A 87 -16.64 -28.10 -12.90
CA SER A 87 -16.41 -28.77 -14.20
C SER A 87 -16.26 -30.29 -14.11
N SER A 88 -16.52 -30.91 -12.95
CA SER A 88 -16.55 -32.37 -12.78
C SER A 88 -17.97 -32.93 -12.69
#